data_AF-A0A286HF96-F1
#
_entry.id   AF-A0A286HF96-F1
#
_cell.length_a   1.000
_cell.length_b   1.000
_cell.length_c   1.000
_cell.angle_alpha   90.00
_cell.angle_beta   90.00
_cell.angle_gamma   90.00
#
_symmetry.space_group_name_H-M   'P 1'
#
loop_
_entity.id
_entity.type
_entity.pdbx_description
1 polymer ?
#
loop_
_entity_poly.entity_id
_entity_poly.type
_entity_poly.pdbx_seq_one_letter_code
_entity_poly.pdbx_strand_id
1 'polypeptide(L)'
;MKGAALTTKPSVLRADARRNRERILEAAVRAFSEKGPDVAIDTIAKAAGVGSATLYRHFPTREALVEAAYRNELARVCDSAAKLLADNPPDRAIRLWMDDFIDYLAAKQGMADALRAAVASGADPFAETLDKLATALGTLLHAGADAGLLRPGIDPFDVGFSLAGIGLITSAPDQRERAGRLLDLLLDGLRYGADGSASGS
;
A
#
# COMPACT_ATOMS: atom_id res chain seq x y z
N MET A 1 26.05 -47.12 -0.59
CA MET A 1 26.26 -45.81 0.06
C MET A 1 26.31 -44.71 -0.99
N LYS A 2 25.40 -43.73 -0.88
CA LYS A 2 25.62 -42.27 -0.94
C LYS A 2 24.31 -41.59 -1.31
N GLY A 3 23.58 -41.14 -0.28
CA GLY A 3 22.48 -40.21 -0.42
C GLY A 3 23.04 -38.81 -0.68
N ALA A 4 22.61 -38.19 -1.78
CA ALA A 4 22.92 -36.80 -2.08
C ALA A 4 22.01 -35.91 -1.22
N ALA A 5 22.58 -35.27 -0.21
CA ALA A 5 21.92 -34.20 0.52
C ALA A 5 21.83 -32.97 -0.39
N LEU A 6 20.61 -32.59 -0.77
CA LEU A 6 20.31 -31.30 -1.39
C LEU A 6 20.51 -30.20 -0.33
N THR A 7 21.73 -29.68 -0.22
CA THR A 7 22.01 -28.48 0.57
C THR A 7 21.50 -27.25 -0.19
N THR A 8 20.26 -26.87 0.07
CA THR A 8 19.65 -25.66 -0.48
C THR A 8 20.42 -24.43 0.02
N LYS A 9 20.93 -23.59 -0.91
CA LYS A 9 21.75 -22.41 -0.58
C LYS A 9 21.01 -21.44 0.36
N PRO A 10 21.67 -20.83 1.35
CA PRO A 10 21.08 -19.90 2.32
C PRO A 10 20.33 -18.70 1.69
N SER A 11 20.73 -18.26 0.49
CA SER A 11 20.06 -17.17 -0.24
C SER A 11 18.69 -17.57 -0.77
N VAL A 12 18.53 -18.82 -1.22
CA VAL A 12 17.26 -19.37 -1.71
C VAL A 12 16.27 -19.48 -0.56
N LEU A 13 16.73 -19.96 0.60
CA LEU A 13 15.90 -20.07 1.81
C LEU A 13 15.38 -18.72 2.32
N ARG A 14 16.19 -17.65 2.22
CA ARG A 14 15.75 -16.28 2.57
C ARG A 14 14.72 -15.74 1.59
N ALA A 15 14.90 -15.98 0.29
CA ALA A 15 13.94 -15.57 -0.73
C ALA A 15 12.60 -16.31 -0.58
N ASP A 16 12.63 -17.62 -0.29
CA ASP A 16 11.44 -18.42 0.00
C ASP A 16 10.73 -17.95 1.27
N ALA A 17 11.48 -17.66 2.34
CA ALA A 17 10.91 -17.12 3.57
C ALA A 17 10.23 -15.74 3.34
N ARG A 18 10.82 -14.88 2.50
CA ARG A 18 10.22 -13.59 2.16
C ARG A 18 8.92 -13.76 1.36
N ARG A 19 8.93 -14.60 0.32
CA ARG A 19 7.73 -14.92 -0.48
C ARG A 19 6.62 -15.52 0.38
N ASN A 20 6.97 -16.41 1.31
CA ASN A 20 5.99 -16.98 2.24
C ASN A 20 5.40 -15.91 3.15
N ARG A 21 6.23 -14.98 3.65
CA ARG A 21 5.76 -13.84 4.44
C ARG A 21 4.79 -12.97 3.63
N GLU A 22 5.15 -12.58 2.41
CA GLU A 22 4.29 -11.79 1.51
C GLU A 22 2.93 -12.48 1.28
N ARG A 23 2.93 -13.78 0.97
CA ARG A 23 1.70 -14.58 0.81
C ARG A 23 0.81 -14.62 2.06
N ILE A 24 1.43 -14.72 3.24
CA ILE A 24 0.69 -14.68 4.52
C ILE A 24 0.02 -13.34 4.70
N LEU A 25 0.73 -12.24 4.44
CA LEU A 25 0.21 -10.88 4.63
C LEU A 25 -0.92 -10.58 3.66
N GLU A 26 -0.81 -10.97 2.39
CA GLU A 26 -1.90 -10.85 1.41
C GLU A 26 -3.15 -11.65 1.82
N ALA A 27 -2.96 -12.89 2.27
CA ALA A 27 -4.06 -13.71 2.74
C ALA A 27 -4.71 -13.12 3.99
N ALA A 28 -3.93 -12.50 4.88
CA ALA A 28 -4.41 -11.83 6.07
C ALA A 28 -5.24 -10.60 5.73
N VAL A 29 -4.77 -9.72 4.83
CA VAL A 29 -5.53 -8.55 4.36
C VAL A 29 -6.90 -8.98 3.83
N ARG A 30 -6.94 -9.97 2.93
CA ARG A 30 -8.21 -10.49 2.38
C ARG A 30 -9.11 -11.06 3.48
N ALA A 31 -8.56 -11.90 4.35
CA ALA A 31 -9.33 -12.57 5.40
C ALA A 31 -9.93 -11.57 6.41
N PHE A 32 -9.16 -10.57 6.84
CA PHE A 32 -9.65 -9.54 7.76
C PHE A 32 -10.71 -8.65 7.10
N SER A 33 -10.53 -8.29 5.83
CA SER A 33 -11.49 -7.49 5.08
C SER A 33 -12.82 -8.21 4.80
N GLU A 34 -12.78 -9.51 4.54
CA GLU A 34 -13.98 -10.30 4.20
C GLU A 34 -14.72 -10.85 5.42
N LYS A 35 -13.98 -11.26 6.46
CA LYS A 35 -14.50 -12.05 7.58
C LYS A 35 -14.36 -11.35 8.93
N GLY A 36 -13.79 -10.14 8.96
CA GLY A 36 -13.62 -9.34 10.16
C GLY A 36 -12.48 -9.82 11.07
N PRO A 37 -12.38 -9.24 12.29
CA PRO A 37 -11.23 -9.39 13.18
C PRO A 37 -11.08 -10.80 13.75
N ASP A 38 -12.17 -11.57 13.85
CA ASP A 38 -12.23 -12.86 14.55
C ASP A 38 -11.88 -14.06 13.65
N VAL A 39 -11.59 -13.83 12.36
CA VAL A 39 -11.25 -14.90 11.42
C VAL A 39 -10.15 -15.82 11.96
N ALA A 40 -10.34 -17.14 11.89
CA ALA A 40 -9.37 -18.08 12.45
C ALA A 40 -8.01 -17.99 11.73
N ILE A 41 -6.92 -17.94 12.49
CA ILE A 41 -5.54 -17.89 11.95
C ILE A 41 -5.24 -19.09 11.04
N ASP A 42 -5.77 -20.28 11.37
CA ASP A 42 -5.66 -21.47 10.53
C ASP A 42 -6.32 -21.29 9.15
N THR A 43 -7.40 -20.50 9.06
CA THR A 43 -8.02 -20.16 7.78
C THR A 43 -7.09 -19.29 6.94
N ILE A 44 -6.39 -18.34 7.58
CA ILE A 44 -5.38 -17.50 6.92
C ILE A 44 -4.18 -18.34 6.46
N ALA A 45 -3.67 -19.23 7.32
CA ALA A 45 -2.56 -20.12 6.98
C ALA A 45 -2.89 -21.01 5.78
N LYS A 46 -4.09 -21.61 5.78
CA LYS A 46 -4.60 -22.40 4.66
C LYS A 46 -4.71 -21.58 3.38
N ALA A 47 -5.27 -20.37 3.45
CA ALA A 47 -5.39 -19.47 2.30
C ALA A 47 -4.02 -19.02 1.76
N ALA A 48 -3.03 -18.83 2.65
CA ALA A 48 -1.66 -18.51 2.28
C ALA A 48 -0.88 -19.74 1.76
N GLY A 49 -1.41 -20.96 1.91
CA GLY A 49 -0.75 -22.22 1.55
C GLY A 49 0.48 -22.53 2.41
N VAL A 50 0.45 -22.15 3.69
CA VAL A 50 1.50 -22.42 4.67
C VAL A 50 0.93 -23.20 5.87
N GLY A 51 1.79 -23.88 6.63
CA GLY A 51 1.36 -24.53 7.87
C GLY A 51 1.12 -23.51 9.01
N SER A 52 0.17 -23.77 9.90
CA SER A 52 -0.13 -22.88 11.03
C SER A 52 1.08 -22.60 11.92
N ALA A 53 1.91 -23.61 12.19
CA ALA A 53 3.16 -23.44 12.94
C ALA A 53 4.13 -22.44 12.27
N THR A 54 4.16 -22.41 10.94
CA THR A 54 4.97 -21.43 10.18
C THR A 54 4.42 -20.02 10.33
N LEU A 55 3.10 -19.86 10.24
CA LEU A 55 2.45 -18.56 10.44
C LEU A 55 2.70 -18.04 11.86
N TYR A 56 2.42 -18.84 12.90
CA TYR A 56 2.65 -18.44 14.30
C TYR A 56 4.11 -18.11 14.60
N ARG A 57 5.07 -18.77 13.95
CA ARG A 57 6.49 -18.41 14.07
C ARG A 57 6.82 -17.03 13.50
N HIS A 58 6.13 -16.60 12.44
CA HIS A 58 6.30 -15.27 11.86
C HIS A 58 5.49 -14.19 12.57
N PHE A 59 4.32 -14.56 13.10
CA PHE A 59 3.35 -13.67 13.73
C PHE A 59 2.82 -14.36 14.99
N PRO A 60 3.47 -14.15 16.15
CA PRO A 60 3.13 -14.85 17.39
C PRO A 60 1.71 -14.55 17.90
N THR A 61 1.18 -13.37 17.56
CA THR A 61 -0.16 -12.93 17.94
C THR A 61 -0.96 -12.48 16.72
N ARG A 62 -2.29 -12.42 16.87
CA ARG A 62 -3.19 -11.90 15.84
C ARG A 62 -2.90 -10.43 15.56
N GLU A 63 -2.64 -9.66 16.61
CA GLU A 63 -2.35 -8.24 16.57
C GLU A 63 -1.06 -7.98 15.77
N ALA A 64 -0.03 -8.81 15.98
CA ALA A 64 1.21 -8.75 15.21
C ALA A 64 0.97 -9.08 13.72
N LEU A 65 0.03 -9.99 13.40
CA LEU A 65 -0.35 -10.27 12.02
C LEU A 65 -1.12 -9.09 11.39
N VAL A 66 -2.07 -8.49 12.11
CA VAL A 66 -2.85 -7.33 11.66
C VAL A 66 -1.92 -6.14 11.38
N GLU A 67 -1.04 -5.83 12.33
CA GLU A 67 -0.06 -4.75 12.17
C GLU A 67 0.85 -5.00 10.97
N ALA A 68 1.41 -6.21 10.85
CA ALA A 68 2.29 -6.52 9.75
C ALA A 68 1.58 -6.51 8.39
N ALA A 69 0.31 -6.93 8.34
CA ALA A 69 -0.49 -6.88 7.13
C ALA A 69 -0.72 -5.43 6.69
N TYR A 70 -1.12 -4.56 7.63
CA TYR A 70 -1.26 -3.14 7.36
C TYR A 70 0.05 -2.46 6.91
N ARG A 71 1.14 -2.69 7.64
CA ARG A 71 2.46 -2.12 7.30
C ARG A 71 2.96 -2.60 5.94
N ASN A 72 2.60 -3.81 5.52
CA ASN A 72 2.94 -4.33 4.20
C ASN A 72 2.16 -3.63 3.08
N GLU A 73 0.87 -3.36 3.27
CA GLU A 73 0.10 -2.58 2.30
C GLU A 73 0.60 -1.14 2.21
N LEU A 74 0.95 -0.52 3.34
CA LEU A 74 1.61 0.79 3.37
C LEU A 74 2.95 0.77 2.62
N ALA A 75 3.80 -0.23 2.87
CA ALA A 75 5.07 -0.35 2.18
C ALA A 75 4.89 -0.51 0.66
N ARG A 76 3.89 -1.31 0.22
CA ARG A 76 3.59 -1.49 -1.21
C ARG A 76 3.28 -0.18 -1.92
N VAL A 77 2.41 0.64 -1.34
CA VAL A 77 2.07 1.95 -1.93
C VAL A 77 3.26 2.91 -1.87
N CYS A 78 3.99 2.97 -0.75
CA CYS A 78 5.15 3.86 -0.65
C CYS A 78 6.27 3.48 -1.63
N ASP A 79 6.58 2.19 -1.75
CA ASP A 79 7.65 1.67 -2.60
C ASP A 79 7.27 1.71 -4.09
N SER A 80 5.98 1.81 -4.44
CA SER A 80 5.57 1.88 -5.86
C SER A 80 5.96 3.18 -6.54
N ALA A 81 6.14 4.29 -5.80
CA ALA A 81 6.47 5.60 -6.35
C ALA A 81 7.72 5.59 -7.26
N ALA A 82 8.83 5.05 -6.77
CA ALA A 82 10.09 4.99 -7.52
C ALA A 82 9.98 4.08 -8.75
N LYS A 83 9.27 2.95 -8.61
CA LYS A 83 9.04 2.02 -9.73
C LYS A 83 8.17 2.67 -10.82
N LEU A 84 7.10 3.35 -10.42
CA LEU A 84 6.20 4.02 -11.35
C LEU A 84 6.92 5.13 -12.13
N LEU A 85 7.81 5.89 -11.48
CA LEU A 85 8.66 6.89 -12.13
C LEU A 85 9.68 6.28 -13.09
N ALA A 86 10.20 5.08 -12.80
CA ALA A 86 11.12 4.41 -13.71
C ALA A 86 10.44 3.99 -15.03
N ASP A 87 9.16 3.63 -14.96
CA ASP A 87 8.42 3.05 -16.09
C ASP A 87 7.50 4.06 -16.81
N ASN A 88 7.30 5.27 -16.25
CA ASN A 88 6.31 6.24 -16.76
C ASN A 88 6.78 7.71 -16.63
N PRO A 89 6.25 8.62 -17.46
CA PRO A 89 6.34 10.06 -17.20
C PRO A 89 5.78 10.43 -15.81
N PRO A 90 6.33 11.44 -15.11
CA PRO A 90 5.94 11.76 -13.73
C PRO A 90 4.44 12.01 -13.49
N ASP A 91 3.75 12.67 -14.41
CA ASP A 91 2.31 12.96 -14.31
C ASP A 91 1.46 11.68 -14.43
N ARG A 92 1.90 10.73 -15.26
CA ARG A 92 1.31 9.39 -15.32
C ARG A 92 1.67 8.54 -14.09
N ALA A 93 2.92 8.63 -13.63
CA ALA A 93 3.39 7.90 -12.45
C ALA A 93 2.60 8.30 -11.20
N ILE A 94 2.41 9.59 -10.95
CA ILE A 94 1.61 10.07 -9.80
C ILE A 94 0.15 9.63 -9.94
N ARG A 95 -0.43 9.65 -11.15
CA ARG A 95 -1.80 9.19 -11.35
C ARG A 95 -1.98 7.71 -10.98
N LEU A 96 -1.07 6.85 -11.44
CA LEU A 96 -1.07 5.42 -11.11
C LEU A 96 -0.86 5.22 -9.60
N TRP A 97 0.03 6.00 -9.00
CA TRP A 97 0.26 5.96 -7.56
C TRP A 97 -0.99 6.37 -6.75
N MET A 98 -1.78 7.34 -7.25
CA MET A 98 -3.06 7.69 -6.63
C MET A 98 -4.06 6.52 -6.66
N ASP A 99 -4.08 5.69 -7.71
CA ASP A 99 -4.90 4.47 -7.73
C ASP A 99 -4.42 3.46 -6.67
N ASP A 100 -3.11 3.21 -6.58
CA ASP A 100 -2.51 2.35 -5.55
C ASP A 100 -2.86 2.85 -4.13
N PHE A 101 -2.86 4.17 -3.93
CA PHE A 101 -3.24 4.78 -2.66
C PHE A 101 -4.71 4.56 -2.30
N ILE A 102 -5.63 4.68 -3.27
CA ILE A 102 -7.05 4.38 -3.04
C ILE A 102 -7.25 2.89 -2.73
N ASP A 103 -6.52 2.00 -3.40
CA ASP A 103 -6.58 0.56 -3.12
C ASP A 103 -6.07 0.23 -1.71
N TYR A 104 -4.97 0.88 -1.29
CA TYR A 104 -4.47 0.81 0.08
C TYR A 104 -5.51 1.30 1.12
N LEU A 105 -6.20 2.42 0.84
CA LEU A 105 -7.25 2.91 1.74
C LEU A 105 -8.44 1.95 1.82
N ALA A 106 -8.84 1.35 0.70
CA ALA A 106 -9.90 0.35 0.68
C ALA A 106 -9.51 -0.90 1.51
N ALA A 107 -8.27 -1.37 1.38
CA ALA A 107 -7.74 -2.46 2.21
C ALA A 107 -7.74 -2.09 3.70
N LYS A 108 -7.28 -0.88 4.05
CA LYS A 108 -7.31 -0.35 5.43
C LYS A 108 -8.73 -0.29 5.98
N GLN A 109 -9.71 0.14 5.17
CA GLN A 109 -11.12 0.19 5.56
C GLN A 109 -11.71 -1.20 5.80
N GLY A 110 -11.43 -2.16 4.93
CA GLY A 110 -11.84 -3.56 5.13
C GLY A 110 -11.27 -4.13 6.43
N MET A 111 -10.03 -3.78 6.77
CA MET A 111 -9.38 -4.20 8.01
C MET A 111 -9.77 -3.37 9.24
N ALA A 112 -10.71 -2.42 9.17
CA ALA A 112 -10.93 -1.41 10.21
C ALA A 112 -11.24 -2.01 11.59
N ASP A 113 -12.04 -3.06 11.67
CA ASP A 113 -12.35 -3.75 12.93
C ASP A 113 -11.12 -4.45 13.54
N ALA A 114 -10.32 -5.11 12.70
CA ALA A 114 -9.09 -5.78 13.12
C ALA A 114 -8.03 -4.78 13.60
N LEU A 115 -7.88 -3.66 12.89
CA LEU A 115 -6.99 -2.57 13.29
C LEU A 115 -7.44 -1.92 14.59
N ARG A 116 -8.75 -1.71 14.80
CA ARG A 116 -9.29 -1.20 16.06
C ARG A 116 -8.99 -2.14 17.23
N ALA A 117 -9.15 -3.45 17.04
CA ALA A 117 -8.81 -4.45 18.06
C ALA A 117 -7.30 -4.45 18.38
N ALA A 118 -6.43 -4.36 17.36
CA ALA A 118 -4.99 -4.26 17.55
C ALA A 118 -4.59 -2.99 18.33
N VAL A 119 -5.17 -1.84 18.01
CA VAL A 119 -4.93 -0.60 18.76
C VAL A 119 -5.39 -0.72 20.21
N ALA A 120 -6.56 -1.31 20.45
CA ALA A 120 -7.07 -1.55 21.80
C ALA A 120 -6.15 -2.47 22.65
N SER A 121 -5.33 -3.30 22.00
CA SER A 121 -4.32 -4.15 22.64
C SER A 121 -2.99 -3.45 22.94
N GLY A 122 -2.83 -2.18 22.53
CA GLY A 122 -1.61 -1.39 22.70
C GLY A 122 -0.66 -1.36 21.51
N ALA A 123 -1.03 -1.94 20.36
CA ALA A 123 -0.25 -1.82 19.14
C ALA A 123 -0.41 -0.44 18.49
N ASP A 124 0.63 0.05 17.82
CA ASP A 124 0.57 1.26 16.98
C ASP A 124 0.89 0.93 15.52
N PRO A 125 -0.08 0.36 14.78
CA PRO A 125 0.13 0.02 13.38
C PRO A 125 0.35 1.26 12.52
N PHE A 126 -0.12 2.44 12.96
CA PHE A 126 -0.13 3.67 12.18
C PHE A 126 1.13 4.51 12.32
N ALA A 127 2.07 4.13 13.20
CA ALA A 127 3.35 4.81 13.37
C ALA A 127 4.04 5.11 12.02
N GLU A 128 4.42 6.38 11.81
CA GLU A 128 5.12 6.90 10.62
C GLU A 128 4.33 6.81 9.30
N THR A 129 3.05 6.44 9.33
CA THR A 129 2.25 6.26 8.10
C THR A 129 2.19 7.55 7.28
N LEU A 130 1.88 8.67 7.93
CA LEU A 130 1.75 9.96 7.25
C LEU A 130 3.08 10.39 6.63
N ASP A 131 4.18 10.27 7.38
CA ASP A 131 5.52 10.67 6.89
C ASP A 131 5.98 9.81 5.71
N LYS A 132 5.71 8.50 5.73
CA LYS A 132 6.06 7.59 4.63
C LYS A 132 5.26 7.89 3.36
N LEU A 133 3.97 8.16 3.49
CA LEU A 133 3.12 8.55 2.36
C LEU A 133 3.52 9.91 1.81
N ALA A 134 3.79 10.89 2.67
CA ALA A 134 4.27 12.21 2.28
C ALA A 134 5.63 12.14 1.56
N THR A 135 6.54 11.26 2.01
CA THR A 135 7.83 11.04 1.34
C THR A 135 7.66 10.47 -0.07
N ALA A 136 6.78 9.48 -0.24
CA ALA A 136 6.49 8.89 -1.54
C ALA A 136 5.83 9.91 -2.50
N LEU A 137 4.83 10.67 -2.01
CA LEU A 137 4.21 11.76 -2.76
C LEU A 137 5.21 12.85 -3.13
N GLY A 138 6.05 13.27 -2.20
CA GLY A 138 7.08 14.28 -2.43
C GLY A 138 8.05 13.87 -3.54
N THR A 139 8.40 12.59 -3.62
CA THR A 139 9.23 12.05 -4.70
C THR A 139 8.56 12.22 -6.07
N LEU A 140 7.27 11.90 -6.16
CA LEU A 140 6.48 12.02 -7.40
C LEU A 140 6.26 13.48 -7.80
N LEU A 141 5.91 14.32 -6.83
CA LEU A 141 5.68 15.76 -7.03
C LEU A 141 6.96 16.47 -7.48
N HIS A 142 8.10 16.18 -6.85
CA HIS A 142 9.38 16.77 -7.22
C HIS A 142 9.79 16.38 -8.64
N ALA A 143 9.71 15.08 -8.99
CA ALA A 143 10.00 14.62 -10.35
C ALA A 143 9.09 15.26 -11.40
N GLY A 144 7.81 15.47 -11.08
CA GLY A 144 6.88 16.16 -11.98
C GLY A 144 7.15 17.65 -12.14
N ALA A 145 7.57 18.32 -11.06
CA ALA A 145 8.00 19.72 -11.11
C ALA A 145 9.28 19.90 -11.92
N ASP A 146 10.29 19.05 -11.70
CA ASP A 146 11.56 19.07 -12.45
C ASP A 146 11.35 18.82 -13.95
N ALA A 147 10.34 18.00 -14.31
CA ALA A 147 9.94 17.76 -15.68
C ALA A 147 9.04 18.85 -16.28
N GLY A 148 8.64 19.87 -15.51
CA GLY A 148 7.72 20.92 -15.94
C GLY A 148 6.28 20.44 -16.21
N LEU A 149 5.92 19.26 -15.68
CA LEU A 149 4.61 18.61 -15.87
C LEU A 149 3.64 18.85 -14.72
N LEU A 150 4.17 19.12 -13.52
CA LEU A 150 3.41 19.49 -12.33
C LEU A 150 3.86 20.86 -11.84
N ARG A 151 2.95 21.60 -11.21
CA ARG A 151 3.27 22.89 -10.60
C ARG A 151 4.25 22.69 -9.43
N PRO A 152 5.30 23.51 -9.30
CA PRO A 152 6.22 23.44 -8.17
C PRO A 152 5.60 23.99 -6.87
N GLY A 153 6.18 23.63 -5.72
CA GLY A 153 5.80 24.18 -4.42
C GLY A 153 4.52 23.60 -3.81
N ILE A 154 4.08 22.43 -4.29
CA ILE A 154 2.94 21.70 -3.72
C ILE A 154 3.40 20.94 -2.46
N ASP A 155 2.69 21.10 -1.36
CA ASP A 155 2.92 20.32 -0.14
C ASP A 155 2.41 18.88 -0.32
N PRO A 156 3.26 17.84 -0.14
CA PRO A 156 2.82 16.44 -0.20
C PRO A 156 1.70 16.10 0.78
N PHE A 157 1.63 16.77 1.94
CA PHE A 157 0.57 16.54 2.92
C PHE A 157 -0.79 17.01 2.41
N ASP A 158 -0.87 18.14 1.72
CA ASP A 158 -2.13 18.64 1.16
C ASP A 158 -2.72 17.68 0.12
N VAL A 159 -1.84 17.11 -0.72
CA VAL A 159 -2.22 16.08 -1.69
C VAL A 159 -2.66 14.81 -0.96
N GLY A 160 -1.91 14.37 0.06
CA GLY A 160 -2.25 13.22 0.88
C GLY A 160 -3.61 13.35 1.58
N PHE A 161 -3.92 14.50 2.16
CA PHE A 161 -5.23 14.78 2.78
C PHE A 161 -6.35 14.82 1.74
N SER A 162 -6.11 15.38 0.56
CA SER A 162 -7.08 15.38 -0.54
C SER A 162 -7.42 13.96 -0.98
N LEU A 163 -6.40 13.11 -1.16
CA LEU A 163 -6.56 11.70 -1.48
C LEU A 163 -7.29 10.92 -0.40
N ALA A 164 -6.96 11.16 0.88
CA ALA A 164 -7.66 10.55 2.01
C ALA A 164 -9.14 10.95 2.04
N GLY A 165 -9.45 12.22 1.77
CA GLY A 165 -10.82 12.72 1.64
C GLY A 165 -11.59 12.02 0.52
N ILE A 166 -10.99 11.91 -0.68
CA ILE A 166 -11.58 11.19 -1.81
C ILE A 166 -11.86 9.74 -1.44
N GLY A 167 -10.85 9.01 -0.93
CA GLY A 167 -11.00 7.61 -0.53
C GLY A 167 -12.03 7.37 0.57
N LEU A 168 -12.24 8.35 1.47
CA LEU A 168 -13.28 8.29 2.48
C LEU A 168 -14.69 8.37 1.85
N ILE A 169 -14.92 9.32 0.94
CA ILE A 169 -16.24 9.57 0.35
C ILE A 169 -16.59 8.65 -0.83
N THR A 170 -15.60 7.95 -1.41
CA THR A 170 -15.78 7.01 -2.52
C THR A 170 -15.42 5.56 -2.15
N SER A 171 -15.53 5.21 -0.87
CA SER A 171 -15.16 3.89 -0.34
C SER A 171 -16.04 2.72 -0.82
N ALA A 172 -17.26 3.00 -1.27
CA ALA A 172 -18.17 1.96 -1.74
C ALA A 172 -17.76 1.41 -3.13
N PRO A 173 -17.94 0.10 -3.41
CA PRO A 173 -17.48 -0.52 -4.65
C PRO A 173 -18.03 0.12 -5.94
N ASP A 174 -19.28 0.58 -5.91
CA ASP A 174 -19.95 1.27 -7.03
C ASP A 174 -19.43 2.71 -7.27
N GLN A 175 -18.62 3.24 -6.34
CA GLN A 175 -18.06 4.59 -6.42
C GLN A 175 -16.67 4.62 -7.06
N ARG A 176 -16.13 3.49 -7.54
CA ARG A 176 -14.78 3.45 -8.12
C ARG A 176 -14.61 4.40 -9.30
N GLU A 177 -15.62 4.48 -10.17
CA GLU A 177 -15.60 5.40 -11.31
C GLU A 177 -15.61 6.87 -10.84
N ARG A 178 -16.36 7.17 -9.78
CA ARG A 178 -16.38 8.51 -9.16
C ARG A 178 -15.03 8.85 -8.56
N ALA A 179 -14.38 7.91 -7.87
CA ALA A 179 -13.04 8.08 -7.34
C ALA A 179 -12.06 8.47 -8.46
N GLY A 180 -12.05 7.71 -9.56
CA GLY A 180 -11.21 8.00 -10.73
C GLY A 180 -11.38 9.41 -11.26
N ARG A 181 -12.63 9.87 -11.47
CA ARG A 181 -12.89 11.24 -11.93
C ARG A 181 -12.42 12.33 -10.94
N LEU A 182 -12.51 12.08 -9.64
CA LEU A 182 -12.03 13.02 -8.61
C LEU A 182 -10.49 13.05 -8.56
N LEU A 183 -9.83 11.91 -8.76
CA LEU A 183 -8.37 11.84 -8.88
C LEU A 183 -7.88 12.57 -10.14
N ASP A 184 -8.58 12.42 -11.26
CA ASP A 184 -8.25 13.13 -12.51
C ASP A 184 -8.40 14.65 -12.31
N LEU A 185 -9.48 15.10 -11.66
CA LEU A 185 -9.67 16.51 -11.32
C LEU A 185 -8.57 17.05 -10.40
N LEU A 186 -8.16 16.27 -9.40
CA LEU A 186 -7.04 16.64 -8.53
C LEU A 186 -5.75 16.78 -9.34
N LEU A 187 -5.44 15.80 -10.20
CA LEU A 187 -4.25 15.80 -11.05
C LEU A 187 -4.23 17.00 -12.01
N ASP A 188 -5.36 17.35 -12.61
CA ASP A 188 -5.46 18.54 -13.46
C ASP A 188 -5.18 19.82 -12.65
N GLY A 189 -5.62 19.88 -11.40
CA GLY A 189 -5.24 20.94 -10.45
C GLY A 189 -3.74 20.97 -10.15
N LEU A 190 -3.08 19.81 -10.05
CA LEU A 190 -1.62 19.73 -9.85
C LEU A 190 -0.84 20.15 -11.10
N ARG A 191 -1.41 19.97 -12.30
CA ARG A 191 -0.82 20.38 -13.59
C ARG A 191 -1.02 21.87 -13.87
N TYR A 192 -2.04 22.49 -13.31
CA TYR A 192 -2.37 23.89 -13.59
C TYR A 192 -1.21 24.83 -13.21
N GLY A 193 -0.73 25.61 -14.19
CA GLY A 193 0.38 26.53 -14.01
C GLY A 193 1.76 25.87 -14.03
N ALA A 194 1.87 24.61 -14.48
CA ALA A 194 3.15 24.01 -14.82
C ALA A 194 3.71 24.67 -16.10
N ASP A 195 5.03 24.83 -16.18
CA ASP A 195 5.71 25.59 -17.26
C ASP A 195 5.41 25.04 -18.67
N GLY A 196 5.08 23.75 -18.79
CA GLY A 196 4.67 23.13 -20.05
C GLY A 196 3.29 23.56 -20.57
N SER A 197 2.42 24.13 -19.74
CA SER A 197 1.05 24.54 -20.12
C SER A 197 0.98 25.90 -20.83
N ALA A 198 2.06 26.69 -20.80
CA ALA A 198 2.10 28.05 -21.35
C ALA A 198 2.46 28.14 -22.85
N SER A 199 2.64 27.01 -23.55
CA SER A 199 3.05 26.98 -24.96
C SER A 199 1.91 26.71 -25.97
N GLY A 200 0.66 26.67 -25.51
CA GLY A 200 -0.52 26.43 -26.35
C GLY A 200 -1.59 27.51 -26.21
N SER A 201 -1.32 28.72 -26.67
CA SER A 201 -2.33 29.74 -26.99
C SER A 201 -1.82 30.65 -28.10
#